data_AF-A0A9Q2Y0C7-F1
#
_entry.id   AF-A0A9Q2Y0C7-F1
#
_cell.length_a   1.000
_cell.length_b   1.000
_cell.length_c   1.000
_cell.angle_alpha   90.00
_cell.angle_beta   90.00
_cell.angle_gamma   90.00
#
_symmetry.space_group_name_H-M   'P 1'
#
loop_
_entity.id
_entity.type
_entity.pdbx_description
1 polymer ?
#
loop_
_entity_poly.entity_id
_entity_poly.type
_entity_poly.pdbx_seq_one_letter_code
_entity_poly.pdbx_strand_id
1 'polypeptide(L)'
;MTDPLEHWWRWPVMVERHAGEGADGPVFDPPVVVAGRISAKRKKVLAPDGAEVISEARVAMPAATPLIPPGSRVTLPDPFGGRTAEVLAEQLHHDGAGLTPNFYSIDLT
;
A
#
# COMPACT_ATOMS: atom_id res chain seq x y z
N MET A 1 -4.88 18.04 16.08
CA MET A 1 -3.67 17.30 16.51
C MET A 1 -2.82 17.12 15.27
N THR A 2 -1.56 17.55 15.29
CA THR A 2 -0.63 17.41 14.15
C THR A 2 -0.14 15.97 14.07
N ASP A 3 -0.02 15.41 12.87
CA ASP A 3 0.50 14.06 12.66
C ASP A 3 2.02 14.03 12.95
N PRO A 4 2.48 13.32 14.01
CA PRO A 4 3.90 13.29 14.37
C PRO A 4 4.78 12.59 13.31
N LEU A 5 4.17 11.85 12.37
CA LEU A 5 4.87 11.17 11.27
C LEU A 5 4.77 11.92 9.94
N GLU A 6 4.28 13.16 9.90
CA GLU A 6 4.05 13.90 8.64
C GLU A 6 5.24 13.86 7.67
N HIS A 7 6.46 13.92 8.22
CA HIS A 7 7.69 13.97 7.45
C HIS A 7 8.05 12.64 6.76
N TRP A 8 7.37 11.53 7.11
CA TRP A 8 7.57 10.20 6.51
C TRP A 8 6.74 10.02 5.23
N TRP A 9 5.64 10.76 5.07
CA TRP A 9 4.68 10.59 3.98
C TRP A 9 5.11 11.37 2.74
N ARG A 10 6.05 10.81 1.98
CA ARG A 10 6.72 11.53 0.87
C ARG A 10 6.43 10.95 -0.51
N TRP A 11 6.02 9.69 -0.58
CA TRP A 11 5.83 9.00 -1.85
C TRP A 11 4.36 9.02 -2.27
N PRO A 12 4.04 9.57 -3.45
CA PRO A 12 2.69 9.48 -3.99
C PRO A 12 2.45 8.05 -4.47
N VAL A 13 1.36 7.44 -4.01
CA VAL A 13 0.81 6.21 -4.59
C VAL A 13 -0.59 6.50 -5.13
N MET A 14 -0.90 5.95 -6.30
CA MET A 14 -2.24 6.05 -6.85
C MET A 14 -3.05 4.86 -6.35
N VAL A 15 -4.23 5.11 -5.83
CA VAL A 15 -5.09 4.12 -5.18
C VAL A 15 -6.45 4.11 -5.87
N GLU A 16 -6.82 2.96 -6.39
CA GLU A 16 -8.17 2.64 -6.88
C GLU A 16 -8.79 1.66 -5.87
N ARG A 17 -9.72 2.15 -5.05
CA ARG A 17 -10.33 1.33 -3.98
C ARG A 17 -11.28 0.33 -4.57
N HIS A 18 -11.24 -0.91 -4.08
CA HIS A 18 -12.24 -1.91 -4.45
C HIS A 18 -13.60 -1.51 -3.88
N ALA A 19 -14.57 -1.35 -4.77
CA ALA A 19 -15.94 -0.93 -4.46
C ALA A 19 -16.93 -2.13 -4.44
N GLY A 20 -16.47 -3.31 -4.87
CA GLY A 20 -17.26 -4.53 -4.93
C GLY A 20 -17.09 -5.28 -6.24
N GLU A 21 -17.98 -6.25 -6.49
CA GLU A 21 -17.97 -7.08 -7.69
C GLU A 21 -19.11 -6.65 -8.63
N GLY A 22 -18.77 -6.47 -9.91
CA GLY A 22 -19.71 -6.20 -11.00
C GLY A 22 -19.85 -7.40 -11.94
N ALA A 23 -20.72 -7.27 -12.95
CA ALA A 23 -20.98 -8.35 -13.92
C ALA A 23 -19.72 -8.77 -14.71
N ASP A 24 -18.81 -7.82 -14.95
CA ASP A 24 -17.58 -8.00 -15.72
C ASP A 24 -16.33 -8.14 -14.84
N GLY A 25 -16.49 -8.28 -13.51
CA GLY A 25 -15.41 -8.40 -12.54
C GLY A 25 -15.36 -7.26 -11.52
N PRO A 26 -14.22 -7.05 -10.83
CA PRO A 26 -14.11 -6.10 -9.73
C PRO A 26 -14.34 -4.65 -10.19
N VAL A 27 -15.10 -3.91 -9.40
CA VAL A 27 -15.39 -2.49 -9.61
C VAL A 27 -14.50 -1.68 -8.67
N PHE A 28 -13.96 -0.59 -9.19
CA PHE A 28 -13.08 0.30 -8.44
C PHE A 28 -13.63 1.72 -8.40
N ASP A 29 -13.39 2.40 -7.29
CA ASP A 29 -13.58 3.84 -7.17
C ASP A 29 -12.59 4.60 -8.08
N PRO A 30 -12.90 5.86 -8.46
CA PRO A 30 -11.96 6.71 -9.16
C PRO A 30 -10.60 6.79 -8.45
N PRO A 31 -9.48 6.80 -9.20
CA PRO A 31 -8.15 6.82 -8.62
C PRO A 31 -7.92 8.08 -7.79
N VAL A 32 -7.33 7.92 -6.60
CA VAL A 32 -6.87 9.01 -5.75
C VAL A 32 -5.40 8.87 -5.42
N VAL A 33 -4.71 10.00 -5.26
CA VAL A 33 -3.31 9.99 -4.82
C VAL A 33 -3.25 10.08 -3.31
N VAL A 34 -2.52 9.15 -2.69
CA VAL A 34 -2.24 9.14 -1.26
C VAL A 34 -0.73 9.24 -1.04
N ALA A 35 -0.30 10.11 -0.13
CA ALA A 35 1.09 10.20 0.27
C ALA A 35 1.41 9.15 1.35
N GLY A 36 2.50 8.41 1.15
CA GLY A 36 2.92 7.38 2.09
C GLY A 36 4.43 7.17 2.13
N ARG A 37 4.84 6.27 3.01
CA ARG A 37 6.19 5.71 3.07
C ARG A 37 6.14 4.31 2.47
N ILE A 38 6.92 4.06 1.43
CA ILE A 38 7.00 2.75 0.78
C ILE A 38 8.18 1.99 1.35
N SER A 39 7.94 0.75 1.77
CA SER A 39 8.96 -0.23 2.14
C SER A 39 8.86 -1.41 1.18
N ALA A 40 9.83 -1.52 0.26
CA ALA A 40 9.88 -2.62 -0.69
C ALA A 40 11.07 -3.54 -0.35
N LYS A 41 10.80 -4.84 -0.18
CA LYS A 41 11.82 -5.86 -0.03
C LYS A 41 11.87 -6.69 -1.29
N ARG A 42 12.89 -6.48 -2.11
CA ARG A 42 13.15 -7.35 -3.27
C ARG A 42 13.86 -8.61 -2.77
N LYS A 43 13.16 -9.74 -2.73
CA LYS A 43 13.79 -11.04 -2.50
C LYS A 43 13.96 -11.73 -3.86
N LYS A 44 15.22 -11.81 -4.32
CA LYS A 44 15.56 -12.62 -5.49
C LYS A 44 15.50 -14.09 -5.09
N VAL A 45 14.55 -14.84 -5.62
CA VAL A 45 14.47 -16.29 -5.45
C VAL A 45 14.73 -16.88 -6.82
N LEU A 46 15.82 -17.62 -6.97
CA LEU A 46 16.07 -18.36 -8.19
C LEU A 46 15.09 -19.54 -8.24
N ALA A 47 14.08 -19.43 -9.10
CA ALA A 47 13.33 -20.60 -9.53
C ALA A 47 14.21 -21.48 -10.45
N PRO A 48 13.91 -22.79 -10.57
CA PRO A 48 14.66 -23.72 -11.44
C PRO A 48 14.68 -23.32 -12.92
N ASP A 49 13.75 -22.47 -13.37
CA ASP A 49 13.65 -21.90 -14.71
C ASP A 49 14.34 -20.52 -14.86
N GLY A 50 14.95 -20.01 -13.79
CA GLY A 50 15.75 -18.78 -13.78
C GLY A 50 15.00 -17.49 -13.48
N ALA A 51 13.69 -17.53 -13.20
CA ALA A 51 12.92 -16.33 -12.89
C ALA A 51 12.26 -16.40 -11.51
N GLU A 52 12.67 -15.55 -10.55
CA GLU A 52 11.70 -14.78 -9.76
C GLU A 52 12.33 -13.70 -8.86
N VAL A 53 11.63 -12.56 -8.79
CA VAL A 53 11.81 -11.53 -7.77
C VAL A 53 10.49 -11.42 -7.04
N ILE A 54 10.38 -11.99 -5.84
CA ILE A 54 9.25 -11.73 -4.96
C ILE A 54 9.48 -10.32 -4.41
N SER A 55 8.67 -9.37 -4.87
CA SER A 55 8.73 -7.98 -4.45
C SER A 55 7.60 -7.69 -3.48
N GLU A 56 7.76 -8.11 -2.23
CA GLU A 56 6.84 -7.67 -1.17
C GLU A 56 7.00 -6.16 -0.99
N ALA A 57 5.91 -5.42 -1.17
CA ALA A 57 5.86 -3.99 -0.92
C ALA A 57 4.80 -3.69 0.14
N ARG A 58 5.16 -2.82 1.09
CA ARG A 58 4.24 -2.26 2.09
C ARG A 58 4.20 -0.76 1.94
N VAL A 59 3.01 -0.17 2.01
CA VAL A 59 2.84 1.27 2.06
C VAL A 59 2.27 1.64 3.42
N ALA A 60 2.97 2.51 4.16
CA ALA A 60 2.48 3.12 5.39
C ALA A 60 2.01 4.56 5.11
N MET A 61 0.95 4.99 5.79
CA MET A 61 0.22 6.23 5.52
C MET A 61 -0.26 6.85 6.85
N PRO A 62 -0.70 8.12 6.85
CA PRO A 62 -1.37 8.70 8.02
C PRO A 62 -2.49 7.80 8.54
N ALA A 63 -2.64 7.70 9.86
CA ALA A 63 -3.70 6.90 10.48
C ALA A 63 -5.12 7.32 10.09
N ALA A 64 -5.30 8.58 9.68
CA ALA A 64 -6.57 9.13 9.23
C ALA A 64 -6.87 8.86 7.74
N THR A 65 -6.00 8.13 7.03
CA THR A 65 -6.23 7.77 5.63
C THR A 65 -7.48 6.89 5.53
N PRO A 66 -8.43 7.18 4.62
CA PRO A 66 -9.57 6.32 4.39
C PRO A 66 -9.13 4.91 4.00
N LEU A 67 -9.77 3.90 4.58
CA LEU A 67 -9.45 2.48 4.38
C LEU A 67 -9.27 2.13 2.91
N ILE A 68 -8.35 1.22 2.65
CA ILE A 68 -8.03 0.74 1.32
C ILE A 68 -8.19 -0.78 1.41
N PRO A 69 -9.41 -1.29 1.16
CA PRO A 69 -9.74 -2.69 1.44
C PRO A 69 -8.91 -3.64 0.57
N PRO A 70 -8.72 -4.90 1.00
CA PRO A 70 -8.15 -5.95 0.16
C PRO A 70 -8.84 -6.05 -1.21
N GLY A 71 -8.07 -6.37 -2.25
CA GLY A 71 -8.53 -6.35 -3.65
C GLY A 71 -8.39 -4.97 -4.33
N SER A 72 -8.17 -3.88 -3.57
CA SER A 72 -7.87 -2.57 -4.14
C SER A 72 -6.58 -2.59 -4.97
N ARG A 73 -6.45 -1.67 -5.93
CA ARG A 73 -5.25 -1.52 -6.75
C ARG A 73 -4.42 -0.32 -6.33
N VAL A 74 -3.11 -0.51 -6.28
CA VAL A 74 -2.16 0.52 -5.91
C VAL A 74 -1.03 0.58 -6.93
N THR A 75 -0.90 1.72 -7.59
CA THR A 75 0.23 2.00 -8.47
C THR A 75 1.34 2.69 -7.69
N LEU A 76 2.51 2.04 -7.66
CA LEU A 76 3.73 2.57 -7.05
C LEU A 76 4.42 3.57 -7.99
N PRO A 77 5.13 4.59 -7.47
CA PRO A 77 5.86 5.53 -8.30
C PRO A 77 7.11 4.88 -8.93
N ASP A 78 7.66 5.51 -9.98
CA ASP A 78 8.77 4.98 -10.78
C ASP A 78 9.99 4.49 -9.98
N PRO A 79 10.46 5.17 -8.91
CA PRO A 79 11.58 4.68 -8.09
C PRO A 79 11.33 3.31 -7.44
N PHE A 80 10.06 2.90 -7.32
CA PHE A 80 9.61 1.62 -6.79
C PHE A 80 9.09 0.67 -7.88
N GLY A 81 9.29 1.02 -9.15
CA GLY A 81 9.03 0.17 -10.31
C GLY A 81 7.82 0.55 -11.15
N GLY A 82 7.06 1.61 -10.79
CA GLY A 82 5.93 2.09 -11.61
C GLY A 82 4.75 1.10 -11.72
N ARG A 83 4.81 -0.03 -11.01
CA ARG A 83 3.87 -1.14 -11.18
C ARG A 83 2.60 -0.94 -10.37
N THR A 84 1.50 -1.49 -10.87
CA THR A 84 0.28 -1.69 -10.10
C THR A 84 0.35 -3.03 -9.38
N ALA A 85 0.02 -3.02 -8.09
CA ALA A 85 -0.10 -4.20 -7.25
C ALA A 85 -1.46 -4.20 -6.55
N GLU A 86 -1.87 -5.38 -6.08
CA GLU A 86 -3.13 -5.56 -5.37
C GLU A 86 -2.90 -5.49 -3.86
N VAL A 87 -3.85 -4.90 -3.13
CA VAL A 87 -3.84 -4.92 -1.67
C VAL A 87 -4.25 -6.29 -1.16
N LEU A 88 -3.35 -6.94 -0.41
CA LEU A 88 -3.57 -8.23 0.22
C LEU A 88 -4.18 -8.09 1.62
N ALA A 89 -3.71 -7.10 2.37
CA ALA A 89 -4.14 -6.84 3.74
C ALA A 89 -4.03 -5.36 4.08
N GLU A 90 -4.89 -4.91 4.97
CA GLU A 90 -4.83 -3.59 5.59
C GLU A 90 -4.70 -3.72 7.11
N GLN A 91 -4.04 -2.75 7.74
CA GLN A 91 -3.89 -2.71 9.19
C GLN A 91 -3.77 -1.27 9.70
N LEU A 92 -4.57 -0.93 10.70
CA LEU A 92 -4.37 0.25 11.53
C LEU A 92 -3.48 -0.13 12.73
N HIS A 93 -2.35 0.55 12.86
CA HIS A 93 -1.41 0.39 13.97
C HIS A 93 -1.71 1.44 15.02
N HIS A 94 -2.01 0.98 16.23
CA HIS A 94 -2.29 1.83 17.38
C HIS A 94 -1.02 2.15 18.18
N ASP A 95 -1.10 3.19 18.98
CA ASP A 95 0.01 3.86 19.66
C ASP A 95 0.69 3.05 20.78
N GLY A 96 0.24 1.82 21.03
CA GLY A 96 0.80 0.95 22.06
C GLY A 96 0.80 1.62 23.44
N ALA A 97 -0.33 2.23 23.83
CA ALA A 97 -0.50 3.04 25.05
C ALA A 97 0.23 4.40 25.00
N GLY A 98 0.21 5.05 23.84
CA GLY A 98 0.77 6.39 23.63
C GLY A 98 2.30 6.45 23.48
N LEU A 99 2.95 5.31 23.26
CA LEU A 99 4.42 5.20 23.15
C LEU A 99 4.93 5.25 21.71
N THR A 100 4.09 4.88 20.74
CA THR A 100 4.41 4.97 19.31
C THR A 100 3.34 5.77 18.59
N PRO A 101 3.66 6.47 17.48
CA PRO A 101 2.63 7.08 16.67
C PRO A 101 1.68 6.05 16.03
N ASN A 102 0.40 6.42 15.86
CA ASN A 102 -0.53 5.67 15.04
C ASN A 102 -0.17 5.79 13.55
N PHE A 103 -0.32 4.71 12.79
CA PHE A 103 -0.23 4.77 11.33
C PHE A 103 -1.07 3.68 10.70
N TYR A 104 -1.45 3.87 9.44
CA TYR A 104 -2.18 2.89 8.65
C TYR A 104 -1.24 2.25 7.64
N SER A 105 -1.39 0.96 7.34
CA SER A 105 -0.56 0.28 6.34
C SER A 105 -1.32 -0.73 5.50
N ILE A 106 -0.84 -0.91 4.26
CA ILE A 106 -1.30 -1.95 3.34
C ILE A 106 -0.13 -2.80 2.85
N ASP A 107 -0.38 -4.10 2.71
CA ASP A 107 0.52 -5.07 2.10
C ASP A 107 0.12 -5.35 0.66
N LEU A 108 1.11 -5.38 -0.24
CA LEU A 108 0.92 -5.50 -1.67
C LEU A 108 1.55 -6.79 -2.22
N THR A 109 0.99 -7.29 -3.33
CA THR A 109 1.57 -8.37 -4.14
C THR A 109 2.92 -8.04 -4.76
#